data_AF-A0A382JUU4-F1
#
_entry.id   AF-A0A382JUU4-F1
#
_cell.length_a   1.000
_cell.length_b   1.000
_cell.length_c   1.000
_cell.angle_alpha   90.00
_cell.angle_beta   90.00
_cell.angle_gamma   90.00
#
_symmetry.space_group_name_H-M   'P 1'
#
loop_
_entity.id
_entity.type
_entity.pdbx_description
1 polymer ?
#
loop_
_entity_poly.entity_id
_entity_poly.type
_entity_poly.pdbx_seq_one_letter_code
_entity_poly.pdbx_strand_id
1 'polypeptide(L)' 'MLDLLIKNGLIIDGTGSPGFYGSIGVEKDTIRMFRGDVSDMVSQKTI' A
#
# COMPACT_ATOMS: atom_id res chain seq x y z
N MET A 1 -0.27 6.83 11.45
CA MET A 1 1.13 6.46 11.16
C MET A 1 1.11 4.98 10.84
N LEU A 2 1.64 4.58 9.69
CA LEU A 2 1.61 3.19 9.24
C LEU A 2 2.71 2.37 9.95
N ASP A 3 2.48 1.08 10.12
CA ASP A 3 3.52 0.16 10.57
C ASP A 3 4.45 -0.19 9.40
N LEU A 4 3.87 -0.38 8.22
CA LEU A 4 4.58 -0.67 6.98
C LEU A 4 3.95 0.09 5.81
N LEU A 5 4.78 0.69 4.96
CA LEU A 5 4.41 1.19 3.65
C LEU A 5 5.17 0.41 2.58
N ILE A 6 4.45 -0.30 1.72
CA ILE A 6 4.98 -1.01 0.55
C ILE A 6 4.75 -0.12 -0.67
N LYS A 7 5.80 0.40 -1.30
CA LYS A 7 5.69 1.40 -2.37
C LYS A 7 5.77 0.78 -3.76
N ASN A 8 5.02 1.37 -4.70
CA ASN A 8 5.15 1.15 -6.15
C ASN A 8 5.09 -0.33 -6.57
N GLY A 9 4.30 -1.14 -5.86
CA GLY A 9 4.10 -2.55 -6.17
C GLY A 9 2.98 -2.77 -7.18
N LEU A 10 3.05 -3.88 -7.92
CA LEU A 10 1.90 -4.42 -8.65
C LEU A 10 0.99 -5.15 -7.65
N ILE A 11 -0.19 -4.61 -7.40
CA ILE A 11 -1.17 -5.14 -6.46
C ILE A 11 -2.09 -6.11 -7.20
N ILE A 12 -2.15 -7.35 -6.71
CA ILE A 12 -3.15 -8.36 -7.09
C ILE A 12 -4.10 -8.52 -5.89
N ASP A 13 -5.34 -8.03 -6.02
CA ASP A 13 -6.26 -7.84 -4.89
C ASP A 13 -7.29 -8.96 -4.69
N GLY A 14 -7.25 -9.99 -5.52
CA GLY A 14 -8.15 -11.15 -5.42
C GLY A 14 -9.59 -10.90 -5.93
N THR A 15 -9.88 -9.75 -6.54
CA THR A 15 -11.23 -9.44 -7.07
C THR A 15 -11.52 -10.09 -8.43
N GLY A 16 -10.53 -10.75 -9.04
CA GLY A 16 -10.62 -11.26 -10.42
C GLY A 16 -10.34 -10.21 -11.50
N SER A 17 -10.00 -8.98 -11.11
CA SER A 17 -9.57 -7.91 -12.02
C SER A 17 -8.07 -8.01 -12.35
N PRO A 18 -7.60 -7.43 -13.47
CA PRO A 18 -6.17 -7.24 -13.72
C PRO A 18 -5.49 -6.46 -12.60
N GLY A 19 -4.23 -6.80 -12.31
CA GLY A 19 -3.42 -6.11 -11.31
C GLY A 19 -3.21 -4.64 -11.64
N PHE A 20 -2.99 -3.82 -10.61
CA PHE A 20 -2.71 -2.39 -10.77
C PHE A 20 -1.53 -1.93 -9.92
N TYR A 21 -0.80 -0.92 -10.38
CA TYR A 21 0.28 -0.32 -9.61
C TYR A 21 -0.25 0.60 -8.52
N GLY A 22 0.32 0.49 -7.33
CA GLY A 22 -0.01 1.35 -6.20
C GLY A 22 0.89 1.08 -5.01
N SER A 23 0.47 1.58 -3.85
CA SER A 23 1.15 1.35 -2.58
C SER A 23 0.18 0.73 -1.56
N ILE A 24 0.71 -0.09 -0.65
CA ILE A 24 -0.06 -0.70 0.44
C ILE A 24 0.46 -0.15 1.77
N GLY A 25 -0.44 0.43 2.56
CA GLY A 25 -0.17 0.71 3.97
C GLY A 25 -0.74 -0.38 4.86
N VAL A 26 0.05 -0.81 5.84
CA VAL A 26 -0.40 -1.69 6.92
C VAL A 26 -0.51 -0.86 8.19
N GLU A 27 -1.66 -0.94 8.84
CA GLU A 27 -1.92 -0.31 10.14
C GLU A 27 -2.62 -1.35 11.03
N LYS A 28 -1.88 -1.86 12.00
CA LYS A 28 -2.28 -2.95 12.90
C LYS A 28 -2.75 -4.18 12.12
N ASP A 29 -4.04 -4.43 12.16
CA ASP A 29 -4.78 -5.55 11.60
C ASP A 29 -5.51 -5.19 10.30
N THR A 30 -5.28 -3.98 9.77
CA THR A 30 -5.91 -3.48 8.55
C THR A 30 -4.89 -3.11 7.48
N ILE A 31 -5.31 -3.21 6.23
CA ILE A 31 -4.57 -2.71 5.08
C ILE A 31 -5.35 -1.60 4.38
N ARG A 32 -4.63 -0.62 3.83
CA ARG A 32 -5.16 0.42 2.95
C ARG A 32 -4.40 0.42 1.64
N MET A 33 -5.13 0.53 0.54
CA MET A 33 -4.57 0.65 -0.81
C MET A 33 -4.53 2.12 -1.20
N PHE A 34 -3.39 2.58 -1.69
CA PHE A 34 -3.20 3.94 -2.19
C PHE A 34 -2.94 3.91 -3.69
N ARG A 35 -3.80 4.61 -4.44
CA ARG A 35 -3.60 4.89 -5.86
C ARG A 35 -3.16 6.35 -5.99
N GLY A 36 -1.85 6.57 -6.15
CA GLY A 36 -1.28 7.91 -6.28
C GLY A 36 -0.04 8.13 -5.41
N ASP A 37 0.29 9.40 -5.18
CA ASP A 37 1.44 9.81 -4.39
C ASP A 37 1.24 9.47 -2.90
N VAL A 38 2.33 8.97 -2.29
CA VAL A 38 2.41 8.62 -0.87
C VAL A 38 3.65 9.24 -0.22
N SER A 39 4.21 10.29 -0.82
CA SER A 39 5.43 10.94 -0.33
C SER A 39 5.29 11.55 1.06
N ASP A 40 4.09 12.02 1.42
CA ASP A 40 3.80 12.59 2.75
C ASP A 40 3.37 11.53 3.79
N MET A 41 3.34 10.24 3.40
CA MET A 41 2.90 9.17 4.31
C MET A 41 4.03 8.79 5.28
N VAL A 42 3.71 8.82 6.57
CA VAL A 42 4.64 8.42 7.63
C VAL A 42 4.42 6.96 8.00
N SER A 43 5.48 6.15 7.91
CA SER A 43 5.50 4.74 8.28
C SER A 43 6.71 4.38 9.13
N GLN A 44 6.58 3.41 10.05
CA GLN A 44 7.71 2.87 10.80
C GLN A 44 8.74 2.20 9.88
N LYS A 45 8.27 1.56 8.80
CA LYS A 45 9.11 0.94 7.79
C LYS A 45 8.54 1.19 6.40
N THR A 46 9.42 1.45 5.44
CA THR A 46 9.09 1.52 4.02
C THR A 46 9.87 0.44 3.27
N ILE A 47 9.21 -0.27 2.35
CA ILE A 47 9.83 -1.20 1.39
C ILE A 47 9.36 -0.93 -0.03
#